data_AF-F9VH25-F1
#
_entry.id   AF-F9VH25-F1
#
_cell.length_a   1.000
_cell.length_b   1.000
_cell.length_c   1.000
_cell.angle_alpha   90.00
_cell.angle_beta   90.00
_cell.angle_gamma   90.00
#
_symmetry.space_group_name_H-M   'P 1'
#
loop_
_entity.id
_entity.type
_entity.pdbx_description
1 polymer ?
#
loop_
_entity_poly.entity_id
_entity_poly.type
_entity_poly.pdbx_seq_one_letter_code
_entity_poly.pdbx_strand_id
1 'polypeptide(L)' 'MKFKFSGISSYEEKATPNFMGEANSHSIIKEFDSMDQAIQHVVDNNGFMVTDNGKFAFHVRTITQVEE' A
#
# COMPACT_ATOMS: atom_id res chain seq x y z
N MET A 1 9.48 1.67 13.74
CA MET A 1 8.04 1.40 13.87
C MET A 1 7.55 0.66 12.64
N LYS A 2 6.60 -0.27 12.76
CA LYS A 2 6.05 -1.03 11.62
C LYS A 2 4.82 -0.33 11.07
N PHE A 3 4.76 -0.18 9.74
CA PHE A 3 3.63 0.41 9.04
C PHE A 3 3.11 -0.56 7.97
N LYS A 4 1.79 -0.74 7.96
CA LYS A 4 1.07 -1.46 6.92
C LYS A 4 0.64 -0.46 5.84
N PHE A 5 1.08 -0.70 4.62
CA PHE A 5 0.66 0.01 3.42
C PHE A 5 -0.39 -0.85 2.73
N SER A 6 -1.58 -0.31 2.49
CA SER A 6 -2.67 -1.04 1.85
C SER A 6 -3.17 -0.26 0.65
N GLY A 7 -3.50 -0.97 -0.43
CA GLY A 7 -4.07 -0.36 -1.62
C GLY A 7 -4.63 -1.38 -2.57
N ILE A 8 -5.04 -0.89 -3.74
CA ILE A 8 -5.56 -1.69 -4.84
C ILE A 8 -4.59 -1.64 -6.00
N SER A 9 -4.49 -2.73 -6.75
CA SER A 9 -3.77 -2.74 -8.02
C SER A 9 -4.43 -1.73 -8.96
N SER A 10 -3.64 -0.88 -9.60
CA SER A 10 -4.15 0.10 -10.59
C SER A 10 -4.85 -0.57 -11.77
N TYR A 11 -4.60 -1.87 -12.00
CA TYR A 11 -5.29 -2.66 -13.02
C TYR A 11 -6.72 -3.05 -12.58
N GLU A 12 -6.94 -3.33 -11.30
CA GLU A 12 -8.26 -3.71 -10.77
C GLU A 12 -9.18 -2.50 -10.55
N GLU A 13 -8.61 -1.31 -10.28
CA GLU A 13 -9.39 -0.09 -10.07
C GLU A 13 -10.28 0.30 -11.27
N LYS A 14 -9.87 -0.07 -12.50
CA LYS A 14 -10.68 0.16 -13.71
C LYS A 14 -11.77 -0.89 -13.94
N ALA A 15 -11.65 -2.07 -13.35
CA ALA A 15 -12.50 -3.22 -13.65
C ALA A 15 -13.70 -3.37 -12.69
N THR A 16 -13.62 -2.83 -11.48
CA THR A 16 -14.64 -3.04 -10.44
C THR A 16 -14.95 -1.77 -9.63
N PRO A 17 -15.78 -0.86 -10.16
CA PRO A 17 -16.13 0.37 -9.44
C PRO A 17 -17.03 0.16 -8.21
N ASN A 18 -17.64 -1.02 -7.99
CA ASN A 18 -18.67 -1.24 -6.96
C ASN A 18 -18.67 -2.64 -6.31
N PHE A 19 -17.54 -3.36 -6.19
CA PHE A 19 -17.54 -4.70 -5.59
C PHE A 19 -17.19 -4.66 -4.09
N MET A 20 -18.23 -4.71 -3.25
CA MET A 20 -18.15 -5.11 -1.84
C MET A 20 -17.82 -6.61 -1.79
N GLY A 21 -16.57 -6.95 -1.43
CA GLY A 21 -16.19 -8.33 -1.14
C GLY A 21 -14.74 -8.63 -1.52
N GLU A 22 -13.83 -8.51 -0.54
CA GLU A 22 -12.62 -9.35 -0.39
C GLU A 22 -11.72 -9.66 -1.61
N ALA A 23 -11.68 -8.82 -2.64
CA ALA A 23 -10.85 -9.07 -3.83
C ALA A 23 -9.56 -8.22 -3.79
N ASN A 24 -8.45 -8.88 -3.43
CA ASN A 24 -7.06 -8.48 -3.73
C ASN A 24 -6.57 -7.11 -3.25
N SER A 25 -6.92 -6.68 -2.04
CA SER A 25 -6.20 -5.58 -1.41
C SER A 25 -4.73 -5.99 -1.19
N HIS A 26 -3.81 -5.42 -1.95
CA HIS A 26 -2.39 -5.63 -1.73
C HIS A 26 -1.97 -4.86 -0.48
N SER A 27 -1.22 -5.53 0.39
CA SER A 27 -0.60 -4.85 1.51
C SER A 27 0.81 -5.35 1.76
N ILE A 28 1.66 -4.43 2.23
CA ILE A 28 3.02 -4.74 2.67
C ILE A 28 3.27 -4.08 4.03
N ILE A 29 4.14 -4.68 4.82
CA ILE A 29 4.57 -4.12 6.11
C ILE A 29 6.04 -3.74 5.97
N LYS A 30 6.37 -2.49 6.29
CA LYS A 30 7.74 -1.99 6.32
C LYS A 30 8.02 -1.17 7.57
N GLU A 31 9.29 -1.08 7.94
CA GLU A 31 9.74 -0.33 9.10
C GLU A 31 10.25 1.06 8.71
N PHE A 32 9.81 2.06 9.47
CA PHE A 32 10.24 3.45 9.36
C PHE A 32 10.43 4.07 10.74
N ASP A 33 11.22 5.15 10.82
CA ASP A 33 11.46 5.86 12.08
C ASP A 33 10.28 6.72 12.51
N SER A 34 9.41 7.13 11.57
CA SER A 34 8.21 7.93 11.82
C SER A 34 7.13 7.74 10.74
N MET A 35 5.90 8.18 11.03
CA MET A 35 4.83 8.25 10.03
C MET A 35 5.21 9.18 8.87
N ASP A 36 5.88 10.30 9.14
CA ASP A 36 6.32 11.24 8.11
C ASP A 36 7.30 10.59 7.12
N GLN A 37 8.24 9.77 7.61
CA GLN A 37 9.13 9.00 6.72
C GLN A 37 8.36 7.97 5.88
N ALA A 38 7.37 7.29 6.47
CA ALA A 38 6.53 6.35 5.74
C ALA A 38 5.73 7.04 4.62
N ILE A 39 5.21 8.25 4.88
CA ILE A 39 4.52 9.08 3.89
C ILE A 39 5.50 9.54 2.81
N GLN A 40 6.67 10.05 3.20
CA GLN A 40 7.68 10.55 2.25
C GLN A 40 8.13 9.45 1.30
N HIS A 41 8.34 8.23 1.79
CA HIS A 41 8.69 7.09 0.95
C HIS A 41 7.64 6.82 -0.15
N VAL A 42 6.36 6.95 0.17
CA VAL A 42 5.27 6.77 -0.81
C VAL A 42 5.25 7.92 -1.81
N VAL A 43 5.45 9.16 -1.35
CA VAL A 43 5.52 10.35 -2.22
C VAL A 43 6.68 10.25 -3.21
N ASP A 44 7.86 9.85 -2.75
CA ASP A 44 9.06 9.69 -3.60
C ASP A 44 8.86 8.61 -4.68
N ASN A 45 7.93 7.68 -4.45
CA ASN A 45 7.54 6.62 -5.39
C ASN A 45 6.23 6.92 -6.12
N ASN A 46 5.83 8.19 -6.23
CA ASN A 46 4.62 8.65 -6.92
C ASN A 46 3.32 7.97 -6.42
N GLY A 47 3.24 7.67 -5.13
CA GLY A 47 2.08 7.00 -4.54
C GLY A 47 2.11 5.47 -4.62
N PHE A 48 3.15 4.87 -5.20
CA PHE A 48 3.24 3.42 -5.39
C PHE A 48 4.10 2.72 -4.35
N MET A 49 3.75 1.47 -4.10
CA MET A 49 4.56 0.51 -3.35
C MET A 49 4.72 -0.77 -4.15
N VAL A 50 5.92 -1.34 -4.11
CA VAL A 50 6.25 -2.63 -4.74
C VAL A 50 6.26 -3.71 -3.67
N THR A 51 5.65 -4.86 -3.95
CA THR A 51 5.65 -6.03 -3.05
C THR A 51 7.05 -6.60 -2.88
N ASP A 52 7.32 -7.28 -1.76
CA ASP A 52 8.67 -7.78 -1.44
C ASP A 52 9.24 -8.74 -2.49
N ASN A 53 8.37 -9.45 -3.21
CA ASN A 53 8.77 -10.33 -4.32
C ASN A 53 9.06 -9.59 -5.65
N GLY A 54 8.89 -8.26 -5.70
CA GLY A 54 9.11 -7.42 -6.88
C GLY A 54 8.11 -7.63 -8.02
N LYS A 55 7.09 -8.48 -7.85
CA LYS A 55 6.20 -8.89 -8.94
C LYS A 55 5.02 -7.95 -9.18
N PHE A 56 4.60 -7.21 -8.15
CA PHE A 56 3.44 -6.34 -8.22
C PHE A 56 3.73 -4.99 -7.58
N ALA A 57 3.12 -3.96 -8.15
CA ALA A 57 3.05 -2.64 -7.53
C ALA A 57 1.58 -2.25 -7.35
N PHE A 58 1.29 -1.51 -6.29
CA PHE A 58 -0.05 -0.99 -6.01
C PHE A 58 0.04 0.46 -5.58
N HIS A 59 -1.01 1.22 -5.89
CA HIS A 59 -1.13 2.59 -5.39
C HIS A 59 -1.57 2.54 -3.94
N VAL A 60 -0.82 3.18 -3.05
CA VAL A 60 -1.13 3.24 -1.63
C VAL A 60 -2.39 4.06 -1.42
N ARG A 61 -3.33 3.51 -0.65
CA ARG A 61 -4.56 4.19 -0.24
C ARG A 61 -4.53 4.52 1.25
N THR A 62 -3.96 3.62 2.05
CA THR A 62 -3.90 3.77 3.50
C THR A 62 -2.54 3.36 4.03
N ILE A 63 -2.02 4.14 4.98
CA ILE A 63 -0.85 3.81 5.80
C ILE A 63 -1.33 3.73 7.25
N THR A 64 -1.03 2.63 7.93
CA THR A 64 -1.44 2.42 9.33
C THR A 64 -0.27 1.89 10.12
N GLN A 65 -0.01 2.47 11.29
CA GLN A 65 0.98 1.91 12.22
C GLN A 65 0.44 0.58 12.76
N VAL A 66 1.29 -0.43 12.78
CA VAL A 66 0.99 -1.72 13.40
C VAL A 66 1.43 -1.62 14.85
N GLU A 67 0.48 -1.67 15.78
CA GLU A 67 0.75 -1.87 17.19
C GLU A 67 1.11 -3.34 17.41
N GLU A 68 2.18 -3.62 18.17
CA GLU A 68 2.57 -4.99 18.55
C GLU A 68 1.60 -5.61 19.56
#